data_AF-A0A7V2S5S1-F1
#
_entry.id   AF-A0A7V2S5S1-F1
#
_cell.length_a   1.000
_cell.length_b   1.000
_cell.length_c   1.000
_cell.angle_alpha   90.00
_cell.angle_beta   90.00
_cell.angle_gamma   90.00
#
_symmetry.space_group_name_H-M   'P 1'
#
loop_
_entity.id
_entity.type
_entity.pdbx_description
1 polymer ?
#
loop_
_entity_poly.entity_id
_entity_poly.type
_entity_poly.pdbx_seq_one_letter_code
_entity_poly.pdbx_strand_id
1 'polypeptide(L)'
;YDLYVRDLQLRFGYREFDALFDKAYFSFDLHLAKPHEEIYEFVINQHRLNPAKTLFIDDRIENIEGARKTGLKTFQLVPPKRIRDLFENGALKPDLKIV
;
A
#
# COMPACT_ATOMS: atom_id res chain seq x y z
N TYR A 1 -8.92 -9.94 12.89
CA TYR A 1 -8.14 -10.63 11.85
C TYR A 1 -8.91 -11.87 11.40
N ASP A 2 -9.19 -12.81 12.29
CA ASP A 2 -9.86 -14.09 11.99
C ASP A 2 -11.23 -13.99 11.31
N LEU A 3 -12.06 -13.01 11.69
CA LEU A 3 -13.36 -12.79 11.05
C LEU A 3 -13.23 -12.43 9.55
N TYR A 4 -12.22 -11.62 9.21
CA TYR A 4 -11.95 -11.22 7.83
C TYR A 4 -11.28 -12.34 7.05
N VAL A 5 -10.37 -13.09 7.68
CA VAL A 5 -9.74 -14.28 7.07
C VAL A 5 -10.80 -15.33 6.73
N ARG A 6 -11.75 -15.58 7.63
CA ARG A 6 -12.86 -16.52 7.37
C ARG A 6 -13.74 -16.07 6.21
N ASP A 7 -14.11 -14.79 6.15
CA ASP A 7 -14.91 -14.27 5.03
C ASP A 7 -14.14 -14.35 3.71
N LEU A 8 -12.85 -14.00 3.72
CA LEU A 8 -11.97 -14.09 2.56
C LEU A 8 -11.81 -15.54 2.06
N GLN A 9 -11.66 -16.49 2.99
CA GLN A 9 -11.57 -17.91 2.69
C GLN A 9 -12.87 -18.45 2.09
N LEU A 10 -14.02 -18.12 2.68
CA LEU A 10 -15.31 -18.60 2.20
C LEU A 10 -15.71 -18.02 0.84
N ARG A 11 -15.37 -16.75 0.57
CA ARG A 11 -15.76 -16.07 -0.67
C ARG A 11 -14.77 -16.23 -1.81
N PHE A 12 -13.48 -16.33 -1.49
CA PHE A 12 -12.41 -16.23 -2.50
C PHE A 12 -11.36 -17.34 -2.37
N GLY A 13 -11.43 -18.21 -1.37
CA GLY A 13 -10.53 -19.37 -1.22
C GLY A 13 -9.14 -19.06 -0.67
N TYR A 14 -8.83 -17.81 -0.33
CA TYR A 14 -7.55 -17.45 0.28
C TYR A 14 -7.51 -17.88 1.74
N ARG A 15 -6.43 -18.56 2.14
CA ARG A 15 -6.27 -19.08 3.51
C ARG A 15 -5.90 -18.00 4.52
N GLU A 16 -5.13 -17.00 4.08
CA GLU A 16 -4.65 -15.90 4.91
C GLU A 16 -4.73 -14.60 4.12
N PHE A 17 -4.87 -13.47 4.82
CA PHE A 17 -4.90 -12.15 4.17
C PHE A 17 -3.59 -11.84 3.43
N ASP A 18 -2.48 -12.26 4.02
CA ASP A 18 -1.12 -12.04 3.51
C ASP A 18 -0.90 -12.72 2.16
N ALA A 19 -1.69 -13.75 1.82
CA ALA A 19 -1.62 -14.44 0.53
C ALA A 19 -2.06 -13.58 -0.67
N LEU A 20 -2.65 -12.40 -0.42
CA LEU A 20 -3.01 -11.43 -1.46
C LEU A 20 -1.83 -10.54 -1.90
N PHE A 21 -0.70 -10.62 -1.22
CA PHE A 21 0.46 -9.75 -1.43
C PHE A 21 1.72 -10.58 -1.63
N ASP A 22 2.70 -10.03 -2.36
CA ASP A 22 4.03 -10.64 -2.43
C ASP A 22 4.70 -10.69 -1.04
N LYS A 23 4.44 -9.66 -0.21
CA LYS A 23 4.86 -9.60 1.19
C LYS A 23 3.98 -8.62 1.97
N ALA A 24 3.59 -9.02 3.19
CA ALA A 24 2.99 -8.13 4.18
C ALA A 24 4.05 -7.68 5.20
N TYR A 25 4.00 -6.41 5.59
CA TYR A 25 4.87 -5.79 6.59
C TYR A 25 4.02 -5.17 7.71
N PHE A 26 4.34 -5.53 8.94
CA PHE A 26 3.65 -5.03 10.13
C PHE A 26 4.59 -4.20 11.00
N SER A 27 4.11 -3.06 11.49
CA SER A 27 4.94 -2.13 12.28
C SER A 27 5.48 -2.74 13.58
N PHE A 28 4.70 -3.60 14.24
CA PHE A 28 5.13 -4.27 15.47
C PHE A 28 6.27 -5.27 15.22
N ASP A 29 6.27 -5.95 14.08
CA ASP A 29 7.36 -6.86 13.70
C ASP A 29 8.63 -6.07 13.38
N LEU A 30 8.48 -4.97 12.64
CA LEU A 30 9.61 -4.17 12.17
C LEU A 30 10.14 -3.18 13.23
N HIS A 31 9.37 -2.87 14.27
CA HIS A 31 9.63 -1.75 15.19
C HIS A 31 9.82 -0.40 14.47
N LEU A 32 9.23 -0.28 13.28
CA LEU A 32 9.20 0.92 12.46
C LEU A 32 7.74 1.28 12.19
N ALA A 33 7.44 2.56 12.06
CA ALA A 33 6.07 3.01 11.84
C ALA A 33 6.02 4.19 10.89
N LYS A 34 4.95 4.24 10.09
CA LYS A 34 4.59 5.44 9.35
C LYS A 34 4.22 6.55 10.34
N PRO A 35 4.55 7.83 10.06
CA PRO A 35 5.04 8.36 8.79
C PRO A 35 6.57 8.48 8.68
N HIS A 36 7.34 7.84 9.57
CA HIS A 36 8.80 7.91 9.57
C HIS A 36 9.38 7.32 8.28
N GLU A 37 10.43 7.94 7.72
CA GLU A 37 10.98 7.60 6.41
C GLU A 37 11.53 6.16 6.38
N GLU A 38 12.06 5.72 7.51
CA GLU A 38 12.73 4.45 7.74
C GLU A 38 11.88 3.23 7.35
N ILE A 39 10.56 3.27 7.56
CA ILE A 39 9.69 2.14 7.16
C ILE A 39 9.57 2.03 5.64
N TYR A 40 9.51 3.15 4.93
CA TYR A 40 9.40 3.17 3.48
C TYR A 40 10.74 2.80 2.85
N GLU A 41 11.83 3.37 3.34
CA GLU A 41 13.19 3.03 2.92
C GLU A 41 13.49 1.55 3.14
N PHE A 42 13.07 0.98 4.27
CA PHE A 42 13.20 -0.45 4.54
C PHE A 42 12.52 -1.29 3.45
N VAL A 43 11.26 -1.00 3.11
CA VAL A 43 10.52 -1.74 2.07
C VAL A 43 11.14 -1.55 0.68
N ILE A 44 11.53 -0.32 0.34
CA ILE A 44 12.20 0.00 -0.93
C ILE A 44 13.47 -0.82 -1.08
N ASN A 45 14.32 -0.85 -0.05
CA ASN A 45 15.60 -1.55 -0.08
C ASN A 45 15.42 -3.06 -0.08
N GLN A 46 14.52 -3.57 0.76
CA GLN A 46 14.28 -5.01 0.90
C GLN A 46 13.78 -5.66 -0.41
N HIS A 47 12.98 -4.93 -1.19
CA HIS A 47 12.46 -5.38 -2.47
C HIS A 47 13.18 -4.78 -3.68
N ARG A 48 14.24 -3.98 -3.47
CA ARG A 48 14.97 -3.25 -4.53
C ARG A 48 14.03 -2.48 -5.46
N LEU A 49 13.02 -1.85 -4.88
CA LEU A 49 12.02 -1.09 -5.62
C LEU A 49 12.66 0.13 -6.26
N ASN A 50 12.17 0.53 -7.43
CA ASN A 50 12.47 1.83 -8.00
C ASN A 50 11.39 2.81 -7.52
N PRO A 51 11.70 3.80 -6.66
CA PRO A 51 10.69 4.69 -6.11
C PRO A 51 9.89 5.46 -7.17
N ALA A 52 10.55 5.85 -8.27
CA ALA A 52 9.92 6.55 -9.39
C ALA A 52 8.91 5.69 -10.19
N LYS A 53 8.95 4.37 -10.01
CA LYS A 53 8.02 3.40 -10.61
C LYS A 53 7.12 2.70 -9.57
N THR A 54 7.17 3.13 -8.32
CA THR A 54 6.45 2.51 -7.21
C THR A 54 5.44 3.50 -6.64
N LEU A 55 4.17 3.09 -6.56
CA LEU A 55 3.08 3.90 -6.02
C LEU A 55 2.72 3.45 -4.60
N PHE A 56 2.80 4.37 -3.65
CA PHE A 56 2.30 4.21 -2.29
C PHE A 56 0.89 4.82 -2.17
N ILE A 57 -0.03 4.08 -1.57
CA ILE A 57 -1.43 4.47 -1.42
C ILE A 57 -1.81 4.36 0.06
N ASP A 58 -2.30 5.46 0.63
CA ASP A 58 -2.70 5.55 2.04
C ASP A 58 -3.78 6.63 2.18
N ASP A 59 -4.59 6.56 3.23
CA ASP A 59 -5.65 7.54 3.49
C ASP A 59 -5.14 8.76 4.27
N ARG A 60 -4.07 8.61 5.06
CA ARG A 60 -3.55 9.66 5.94
C ARG A 60 -2.50 10.51 5.24
N ILE A 61 -2.70 11.83 5.26
CA ILE A 61 -1.82 12.79 4.60
C ILE A 61 -0.39 12.72 5.15
N GLU A 62 -0.22 12.48 6.45
CA GLU A 62 1.10 12.40 7.07
C GLU A 62 1.91 11.22 6.52
N ASN A 63 1.24 10.09 6.25
CA ASN A 63 1.86 8.91 5.65
C ASN A 63 2.27 9.20 4.20
N ILE A 64 1.40 9.87 3.45
CA ILE A 64 1.68 10.30 2.08
C ILE A 64 2.90 11.22 2.03
N GLU A 65 2.98 12.20 2.92
CA GLU A 65 4.13 13.10 3.00
C GLU A 65 5.42 12.38 3.38
N GLY A 66 5.37 11.47 4.36
CA GLY A 66 6.52 10.63 4.73
C GLY A 66 7.03 9.76 3.58
N ALA A 67 6.13 9.07 2.88
CA ALA A 67 6.49 8.25 1.73
C ALA A 67 7.11 9.08 0.59
N ARG A 68 6.55 10.26 0.31
CA ARG A 68 7.01 11.14 -0.77
C ARG A 68 8.45 11.60 -0.59
N LYS A 69 8.91 11.81 0.65
CA LYS A 69 10.29 12.19 0.95
C LYS A 69 11.31 11.13 0.51
N THR A 70 10.91 9.86 0.47
CA THR A 70 11.74 8.74 0.01
C THR A 70 11.74 8.55 -1.51
N GLY A 71 11.08 9.45 -2.26
CA GLY A 71 11.00 9.43 -3.72
C GLY A 71 9.92 8.50 -4.28
N LEU A 72 9.09 7.89 -3.43
CA LEU A 72 7.92 7.13 -3.87
C LEU A 72 6.92 8.06 -4.54
N LYS A 73 6.26 7.56 -5.58
CA LYS A 73 5.00 8.15 -6.04
C LYS A 73 3.93 7.88 -5.00
N THR A 74 3.04 8.83 -4.79
CA THR A 74 2.02 8.75 -3.74
C THR A 74 0.63 9.09 -4.25
N PHE A 75 -0.38 8.46 -3.66
CA PHE A 75 -1.78 8.79 -3.90
C PHE A 75 -2.57 8.70 -2.59
N GLN A 76 -3.17 9.82 -2.16
CA GLN A 76 -4.02 9.83 -0.99
C GLN A 76 -5.43 9.30 -1.32
N LEU A 77 -5.81 8.17 -0.70
CA LEU A 77 -7.11 7.56 -0.91
C LEU A 77 -8.11 8.01 0.17
N VAL A 78 -8.91 9.04 -0.13
CA VAL A 78 -9.95 9.54 0.77
C VAL A 78 -11.36 9.13 0.32
N PRO A 79 -12.31 8.89 1.26
CA PRO A 79 -13.71 8.65 0.93
C PRO A 79 -14.31 9.76 0.05
N PRO A 80 -15.28 9.44 -0.83
CA PRO A 80 -15.89 8.13 -1.06
C PRO A 80 -15.10 7.23 -2.03
N LYS A 81 -13.89 7.62 -2.44
CA LYS A 81 -13.09 6.89 -3.44
C LYS A 81 -12.59 5.57 -2.84
N ARG A 82 -12.61 4.51 -3.65
CA ARG A 82 -12.10 3.18 -3.30
C ARG A 82 -10.89 2.84 -4.16
N ILE A 83 -10.06 1.91 -3.69
CA ILE A 83 -8.86 1.46 -4.41
C ILE A 83 -9.18 1.00 -5.85
N ARG A 84 -10.31 0.34 -6.06
CA ARG A 84 -10.76 -0.16 -7.37
C ARG A 84 -11.08 0.97 -8.35
N ASP A 85 -11.44 2.15 -7.85
CA ASP A 85 -11.80 3.30 -8.68
C ASP A 85 -10.56 3.94 -9.33
N LEU A 86 -9.35 3.56 -8.90
CA LEU A 86 -8.07 4.02 -9.45
C LEU A 86 -7.68 3.30 -10.74
N PHE A 87 -8.34 2.18 -11.05
CA PHE A 87 -7.96 1.33 -12.16
C PHE A 87 -9.06 1.30 -13.23
N GLU A 88 -8.66 1.18 -14.49
CA GLU A 88 -9.52 0.93 -15.63
C GLU A 88 -8.84 -0.12 -16.52
N ASN A 89 -9.56 -1.20 -16.86
CA ASN A 89 -9.04 -2.33 -17.63
C ASN A 89 -7.73 -2.94 -17.06
N GLY A 90 -7.58 -2.94 -15.73
CA GLY A 90 -6.41 -3.47 -15.04
C GLY A 90 -5.19 -2.53 -15.02
N ALA A 91 -5.29 -1.34 -15.62
CA ALA A 91 -4.25 -0.32 -15.59
C ALA A 91 -4.65 0.85 -14.68
N LEU A 92 -3.67 1.55 -14.09
CA LEU A 92 -3.92 2.80 -13.38
C LEU A 92 -4.46 3.85 -14.36
N LYS A 93 -5.49 4.58 -13.96
CA LYS A 93 -6.06 5.64 -14.78
C LYS A 93 -5.04 6.78 -14.98
N PRO A 94 -4.89 7.31 -16.21
CA PRO A 94 -3.85 8.29 -16.53
C PRO A 94 -4.11 9.68 -15.95
N ASP A 95 -5.36 9.98 -15.58
CA ASP A 95 -5.80 11.26 -15.01
C ASP A 95 -5.64 11.34 -13.48
N LEU A 96 -5.13 10.28 -12.84
CA LEU A 96 -4.85 10.29 -11.41
C LEU A 96 -3.75 11.31 -11.09
N LYS A 97 -4.04 12.20 -10.14
CA LYS A 97 -3.05 13.09 -9.54
C LYS A 97 -2.15 12.31 -8.60
N ILE A 98 -1.15 11.66 -9.17
CA ILE A 98 -0.06 11.00 -8.44
C ILE A 98 1.02 12.05 -8.19
N VAL A 99 1.44 12.17 -6.93
CA VAL A 99 2.39 13.19 -6.46
C VAL A 99 3.65 12.55 -5.92
#